data_AF-A0A961X7U4-F1
#
_entry.id   AF-A0A961X7U4-F1
#
_cell.length_a   1.000
_cell.length_b   1.000
_cell.length_c   1.000
_cell.angle_alpha   90.00
_cell.angle_beta   90.00
_cell.angle_gamma   90.00
#
_symmetry.space_group_name_H-M   'P 1'
#
loop_
_entity.id
_entity.type
_entity.pdbx_description
1 polymer ?
#
loop_
_entity_poly.entity_id
_entity_poly.type
_entity_poly.pdbx_seq_one_letter_code
_entity_poly.pdbx_strand_id
1 'polypeptide(L)' 'HVFEIADRIHVHRLGKRLCVIDPKQHSMSDAVALMTGAKEPSPEEMAA' A
#
# COMPACT_ATOMS: atom_id res chain seq x y z
N HIS A 1 -2.99 -0.35 16.53
CA HIS A 1 -2.48 -1.13 15.39
C HIS A 1 -1.72 -0.20 14.44
N VAL A 2 -0.58 -0.59 13.84
CA VAL A 2 0.22 0.35 13.00
C VAL A 2 -0.60 0.93 11.84
N PHE A 3 -1.53 0.13 11.32
CA PHE A 3 -2.46 0.53 10.28
C PHE A 3 -3.46 1.61 10.74
N GLU A 4 -3.80 1.69 12.03
CA GLU A 4 -4.75 2.70 12.56
C GLU A 4 -4.11 4.06 12.84
N ILE A 5 -2.79 4.09 13.02
CA ILE A 5 -2.05 5.28 13.44
C ILE A 5 -1.16 5.85 12.34
N ALA A 6 -0.90 5.08 11.28
CA ALA A 6 -0.07 5.54 10.18
C ALA A 6 -0.81 6.64 9.39
N ASP A 7 -0.07 7.69 9.03
CA ASP A 7 -0.55 8.70 8.08
C ASP A 7 -0.52 8.16 6.65
N ARG A 8 0.54 7.39 6.31
CA ARG A 8 0.75 6.76 5.00
C ARG A 8 1.52 5.46 5.15
N ILE A 9 1.32 4.56 4.20
CA ILE A 9 2.05 3.29 4.12
C ILE A 9 2.75 3.19 2.77
N HIS A 10 4.07 3.04 2.81
CA HIS A 10 4.86 2.75 1.61
C HIS A 10 4.87 1.24 1.38
N VAL A 11 4.28 0.80 0.27
CA VAL A 11 4.29 -0.61 -0.10
C VAL A 11 5.53 -0.88 -0.94
N HIS A 12 6.36 -1.80 -0.49
CA HIS A 12 7.53 -2.25 -1.22
C HIS A 12 7.30 -3.66 -1.76
N ARG A 13 7.68 -3.88 -3.01
CA ARG A 13 7.64 -5.19 -3.66
C ARG A 13 8.93 -5.39 -4.44
N LEU A 14 9.57 -6.54 -4.26
CA LEU A 14 10.86 -6.88 -4.89
C LEU A 14 11.95 -5.81 -4.65
N GLY A 15 12.04 -5.27 -3.43
CA GLY A 15 13.09 -4.32 -3.03
C GLY A 15 12.92 -2.89 -3.56
N LYS A 16 11.84 -2.59 -4.28
CA LYS A 16 11.51 -1.23 -4.75
C LYS A 16 10.16 -0.77 -4.20
N ARG A 17 9.99 0.55 -4.07
CA ARG A 17 8.70 1.17 -3.75
C ARG A 17 7.74 0.91 -4.91
N LEU A 18 6.61 0.27 -4.61
CA LEU A 18 5.55 -0.01 -5.56
C LEU A 18 4.56 1.16 -5.62
N CYS A 19 4.05 1.57 -4.46
CA CYS A 19 3.05 2.64 -4.31
C CYS A 19 3.01 3.15 -2.87
N VAL A 20 2.27 4.22 -2.65
CA VAL A 20 1.93 4.75 -1.32
C VAL A 20 0.41 4.69 -1.15
N ILE A 21 -0.06 4.16 -0.02
CA ILE A 21 -1.49 4.06 0.30
C ILE A 21 -1.83 4.82 1.57
N ASP A 22 -3.04 5.39 1.61
CA ASP A 22 -3.67 5.89 2.84
C ASP A 22 -4.33 4.72 3.57
N PRO A 23 -3.92 4.39 4.81
CA PRO A 23 -4.52 3.31 5.58
C PRO A 23 -5.98 3.56 6.00
N LYS A 24 -6.49 4.79 5.88
CA LYS A 24 -7.92 5.10 6.10
C LYS A 24 -8.80 4.70 4.91
N GLN A 25 -8.20 4.54 3.73
CA GLN A 25 -8.88 4.14 2.50
C GLN A 25 -8.65 2.67 2.15
N HIS A 26 -7.76 1.99 2.87
CA HIS A 26 -7.33 0.63 2.58
C HIS A 26 -7.52 -0.27 3.79
N SER A 27 -7.76 -1.55 3.54
CA SER A 27 -7.68 -2.56 4.58
C SER A 27 -6.26 -3.10 4.71
N MET A 28 -5.97 -3.78 5.83
CA MET A 28 -4.72 -4.51 5.98
C MET A 28 -4.57 -5.60 4.90
N SER A 29 -5.68 -6.20 4.45
CA SER A 29 -5.68 -7.20 3.36
C SER A 29 -5.25 -6.58 2.03
N ASP A 30 -5.70 -5.35 1.73
CA ASP A 30 -5.29 -4.65 0.50
C ASP A 30 -3.78 -4.41 0.47
N ALA A 31 -3.19 -3.97 1.59
CA ALA A 31 -1.75 -3.78 1.69
C ALA A 31 -0.99 -5.09 1.41
N VAL A 32 -1.44 -6.21 1.99
CA VAL A 32 -0.83 -7.52 1.74
C VAL A 32 -0.99 -7.95 0.28
N ALA A 33 -2.17 -7.71 -0.32
CA ALA A 33 -2.41 -8.01 -1.72
C ALA A 33 -1.47 -7.22 -2.65
N LEU A 34 -1.18 -5.96 -2.33
CA LEU A 34 -0.21 -5.13 -3.06
C LEU A 34 1.25 -5.62 -2.87
N MET A 35 1.62 -5.98 -1.63
CA MET A 35 2.97 -6.50 -1.32
C MET A 35 3.28 -7.81 -2.05
N THR A 36 2.28 -8.69 -2.16
CA THR A 36 2.40 -10.00 -2.82
C THR A 36 2.16 -9.92 -4.34
N GLY A 37 1.42 -8.90 -4.79
CA GLY A 37 1.00 -8.72 -6.18
C GLY A 37 -0.26 -9.47 -6.56
N ALA A 38 -1.08 -9.85 -5.59
CA ALA A 38 -2.45 -10.30 -5.85
C ALA A 38 -3.36 -9.15 -6.30
N LYS A 39 -2.97 -7.90 -6.03
CA LYS A 39 -3.63 -6.67 -6.48
C LYS A 39 -2.58 -5.73 -7.10
N GLU A 40 -2.97 -5.02 -8.15
CA GLU A 40 -2.16 -3.95 -8.74
C GLU A 40 -2.58 -2.59 -8.15
N PRO A 41 -1.62 -1.68 -7.91
CA PRO A 41 -1.91 -0.33 -7.44
C PRO A 41 -2.57 0.51 -8.54
N SER A 42 -3.37 1.49 -8.15
CA SER A 42 -3.91 2.48 -9.08
C SER A 42 -2.81 3.44 -9.58
N PRO A 43 -3.02 4.11 -10.73
CA PRO A 43 -2.09 5.13 -11.22
C PRO A 43 -1.84 6.25 -10.21
N GLU A 44 -2.84 6.61 -9.41
CA GLU A 44 -2.77 7.65 -8.39
C GLU A 44 -1.88 7.23 -7.20
N GLU A 45 -2.01 5.98 -6.75
CA GLU A 45 -1.20 5.40 -5.67
C GLU A 45 0.28 5.24 -6.04
N MET A 46 0.56 5.02 -7.34
CA MET A 46 1.93 4.95 -7.86
C MET A 46 2.60 6.32 -7.96
N ALA A 47 1.83 7.38 -8.21
CA ALA A 47 2.32 8.74 -8.39
C ALA A 47 2.63 9.45 -7.05
N ALA A 48 2.01 9.01 -5.95
CA ALA A 48 2.22 9.51 -4.59
C ALA A 48 3.60 9.15 -4.00
#